data_AF-A0AAJ1BSK9-F1
#
_entry.id   AF-A0AAJ1BSK9-F1
#
_cell.length_a   1.000
_cell.length_b   1.000
_cell.length_c   1.000
_cell.angle_alpha   90.00
_cell.angle_beta   90.00
_cell.angle_gamma   90.00
#
_symmetry.space_group_name_H-M   'P 1'
#
loop_
_entity.id
_entity.type
_entity.pdbx_description
1 polymer ?
#
loop_
_entity_poly.entity_id
_entity_poly.type
_entity_poly.pdbx_seq_one_letter_code
_entity_poly.pdbx_strand_id
1 'polypeptide(L)'
;MDEDGAAPRLNRNQLQSIEKSLFELSRKQKSQTIPVDLPVPAFWGSVGQLLHHLEVELAETIRDEGMTAKAQLKSRRLGIIRTCVSDLTRLRLNAFTQHAVLSNLLKSPQGDAVNVAANFETMDWERHDPSERAYYSGVGHLVEKYKHEVSWNALLRGSGIEIPESANITGHAPLTEFIKQDEKISYETPDAVRTPPSGNWEDPEIDEEDRIRQIDAFPGRATGAAPPAPLEEPPAEDESGLRRILILKDLSDPIITEDGSEIVLTAGDVESCAAPIADTLIAAGFAEPAPL
;
A
#
# COMPACT_ATOMS: atom_id res chain seq x y z
N MET A 1 30.56 11.38 -15.99
CA MET A 1 30.26 12.62 -16.73
C MET A 1 29.25 12.16 -17.75
N ASP A 2 27.99 12.20 -17.37
CA ASP A 2 26.92 11.61 -18.13
C ASP A 2 26.01 12.78 -18.50
N GLU A 3 25.95 13.05 -19.80
CA GLU A 3 25.10 14.08 -20.38
C GLU A 3 23.68 13.87 -19.87
N ASP A 4 23.20 14.87 -19.13
CA ASP A 4 21.83 15.01 -18.70
C ASP A 4 20.94 14.81 -19.94
N GLY A 5 20.25 13.67 -19.99
CA GLY A 5 19.24 13.32 -21.00
C GLY A 5 18.00 14.20 -20.82
N ALA A 6 18.21 15.51 -20.83
CA ALA A 6 17.21 16.52 -20.61
C ALA A 6 16.18 16.39 -21.73
N ALA A 7 14.95 16.03 -21.33
CA ALA A 7 13.83 15.94 -22.25
C ALA A 7 13.72 17.26 -23.04
N PRO A 8 13.36 17.21 -24.35
CA PRO A 8 13.18 18.41 -25.16
C PRO A 8 12.24 19.39 -24.47
N ARG A 9 12.49 20.71 -24.60
CA ARG A 9 11.60 21.73 -24.03
C ARG A 9 10.20 21.61 -24.62
N LEU A 10 9.19 21.42 -23.78
CA LEU A 10 7.82 21.18 -24.19
C LEU A 10 7.05 22.50 -24.42
N ASN A 11 6.24 22.53 -25.48
CA ASN A 11 5.29 23.60 -25.76
C ASN A 11 4.03 23.47 -24.86
N ARG A 12 3.27 24.56 -24.66
CA ARG A 12 2.05 24.61 -23.85
C ARG A 12 1.04 23.50 -24.19
N ASN A 13 0.83 23.22 -25.48
CA ASN A 13 -0.08 22.15 -25.91
C ASN A 13 0.44 20.76 -25.51
N GLN A 14 1.76 20.55 -25.60
CA GLN A 14 2.40 19.32 -25.16
C GLN A 14 2.30 19.18 -23.64
N LEU A 15 2.52 20.25 -22.88
CA LEU A 15 2.35 20.25 -21.42
C LEU A 15 0.94 19.83 -20.99
N GLN A 16 -0.10 20.32 -21.67
CA GLN A 16 -1.48 19.88 -21.41
C GLN A 16 -1.71 18.41 -21.78
N SER A 17 -1.07 17.92 -22.84
CA SER A 17 -1.12 16.50 -23.20
C SER A 17 -0.43 15.63 -22.14
N ILE A 18 0.70 16.09 -21.60
CA ILE A 18 1.42 15.39 -20.54
C ILE A 18 0.58 15.34 -19.25
N GLU A 19 -0.05 16.44 -18.86
CA GLU A 19 -0.97 16.48 -17.72
C GLU A 19 -2.12 15.48 -17.86
N LYS A 20 -2.76 15.41 -19.04
CA LYS A 20 -3.79 14.40 -19.31
C LYS A 20 -3.23 12.98 -19.21
N SER A 21 -2.08 12.74 -19.84
CA SER A 21 -1.44 11.42 -19.81
C SER A 21 -1.06 10.99 -18.38
N LEU A 22 -0.67 11.93 -17.50
CA LEU A 22 -0.38 11.67 -16.09
C LEU A 22 -1.62 11.16 -15.36
N PHE A 23 -2.77 11.82 -15.52
CA PHE A 23 -4.01 11.39 -14.88
C PHE A 23 -4.52 10.06 -15.45
N GLU A 24 -4.40 9.85 -16.76
CA GLU A 24 -4.77 8.59 -17.41
C GLU A 24 -3.88 7.43 -16.92
N LEU A 25 -2.57 7.63 -16.88
CA LEU A 25 -1.62 6.65 -16.39
C LEU A 25 -1.85 6.31 -14.91
N SER A 26 -2.08 7.33 -14.07
CA SER A 26 -2.44 7.16 -12.65
C SER A 26 -3.69 6.30 -12.48
N ARG A 27 -4.73 6.55 -13.29
CA ARG A 27 -5.97 5.75 -13.26
C ARG A 27 -5.73 4.31 -13.70
N LYS A 28 -4.98 4.10 -14.78
CA LYS A 28 -4.64 2.76 -15.29
C LYS A 28 -3.81 1.97 -14.28
N GLN A 29 -2.79 2.59 -13.69
CA GLN A 29 -1.93 1.93 -12.71
C GLN A 29 -2.71 1.54 -11.46
N LYS A 30 -3.67 2.35 -11.01
CA LYS A 30 -4.50 2.02 -9.83
C LYS A 30 -5.29 0.72 -10.01
N SER A 31 -5.68 0.39 -11.24
CA SER A 31 -6.41 -0.85 -11.56
C SER A 31 -5.52 -2.06 -11.84
N GLN A 32 -4.20 -1.88 -11.92
CA GLN A 32 -3.26 -2.93 -12.32
C GLN A 32 -2.22 -3.20 -11.23
N THR A 33 -1.94 -4.48 -11.00
CA THR A 33 -0.87 -4.94 -10.10
C THR A 33 0.49 -5.01 -10.79
N ILE A 34 0.50 -4.95 -12.13
CA ILE A 34 1.70 -4.90 -12.97
C ILE A 34 2.00 -3.43 -13.32
N PRO A 35 3.28 -3.02 -13.40
CA PRO A 35 3.64 -1.69 -13.87
C PRO A 35 3.10 -1.40 -15.27
N VAL A 36 2.36 -0.31 -15.43
CA VAL A 36 1.84 0.13 -16.73
C VAL A 36 2.94 0.81 -17.53
N ASP A 37 2.99 0.60 -18.84
CA ASP A 37 3.94 1.29 -19.72
C ASP A 37 3.81 2.82 -19.68
N LEU A 38 4.93 3.52 -19.81
CA LEU A 38 4.93 4.97 -19.92
C LEU A 38 4.45 5.40 -21.32
N PRO A 39 3.63 6.46 -21.42
CA PRO A 39 3.05 6.90 -22.70
C PRO A 39 4.06 7.59 -23.62
N VAL A 40 5.14 8.15 -23.06
CA VAL A 40 6.19 8.87 -23.77
C VAL A 40 7.57 8.56 -23.18
N PRO A 41 8.64 8.59 -23.98
CA PRO A 41 9.99 8.52 -23.45
C PRO A 41 10.28 9.73 -22.56
N ALA A 42 11.13 9.55 -21.54
CA ALA A 42 11.46 10.59 -20.55
C ALA A 42 10.22 11.25 -19.92
N PHE A 43 9.19 10.44 -19.62
CA PHE A 43 7.93 10.90 -19.03
C PHE A 43 8.13 11.72 -17.75
N TRP A 44 8.97 11.24 -16.82
CA TRP A 44 9.23 11.94 -15.57
C TRP A 44 9.92 13.31 -15.79
N GLY A 45 10.83 13.39 -16.76
CA GLY A 45 11.41 14.68 -17.18
C GLY A 45 10.36 15.64 -17.74
N SER A 46 9.42 15.12 -18.54
CA SER A 46 8.29 15.89 -19.08
C SER A 46 7.33 16.39 -18.00
N VAL A 47 7.04 15.56 -16.99
CA VAL A 47 6.26 15.94 -15.80
C VAL A 47 6.99 17.00 -14.97
N GLY A 48 8.31 16.91 -14.84
CA GLY A 48 9.14 17.93 -14.21
C GLY A 48 9.03 19.28 -14.90
N GLN A 49 9.09 19.31 -16.23
CA GLN A 49 8.88 20.54 -17.01
C GLN A 49 7.48 21.13 -16.82
N LEU A 50 6.43 20.28 -16.76
CA LEU A 50 5.06 20.71 -16.47
C LEU A 50 4.95 21.37 -15.10
N LEU A 51 5.50 20.74 -14.05
CA LEU A 51 5.48 21.29 -12.69
C LEU A 51 6.21 22.64 -12.63
N HIS A 52 7.40 22.73 -13.24
CA HIS A 52 8.15 23.97 -13.29
C HIS A 52 7.39 25.09 -14.04
N HIS A 53 6.78 24.77 -15.19
CA HIS A 53 5.96 25.74 -15.93
C HIS A 53 4.79 26.25 -15.08
N LEU A 54 4.11 25.38 -14.34
CA LEU A 54 2.99 25.77 -13.47
C LEU A 54 3.45 26.60 -12.26
N GLU A 55 4.63 26.31 -11.71
CA GLU A 55 5.26 27.11 -10.65
C GLU A 55 5.60 28.52 -11.12
N VAL A 56 6.22 28.64 -12.30
CA VAL A 56 6.54 29.93 -12.91
C VAL A 56 5.27 30.73 -13.20
N GLU A 57 4.27 30.11 -13.83
CA GLU A 57 2.98 30.77 -14.10
C GLU A 57 2.27 31.24 -12.81
N LEU A 58 2.39 30.48 -11.71
CA LEU A 58 1.84 30.87 -10.41
C LEU A 58 2.61 32.05 -9.83
N ALA A 59 3.95 32.00 -9.85
CA ALA A 59 4.81 33.06 -9.34
C ALA A 59 4.63 34.38 -10.11
N GLU A 60 4.48 34.32 -11.43
CA GLU A 60 4.17 35.48 -12.28
C GLU A 60 2.80 36.05 -11.93
N THR A 61 1.76 35.21 -11.78
CA THR A 61 0.42 35.68 -11.39
C THR A 61 0.43 36.38 -10.02
N ILE A 62 1.19 35.85 -9.05
CA ILE A 62 1.33 36.47 -7.72
C ILE A 62 2.11 37.79 -7.80
N ARG A 63 3.12 37.89 -8.67
CA ARG A 63 3.90 39.12 -8.85
C ARG A 63 3.08 40.22 -9.51
N ASP A 64 2.29 39.89 -10.52
CA ASP A 64 1.56 40.86 -11.34
C ASP A 64 0.24 41.30 -10.68
N GLU A 65 -0.50 40.37 -10.07
CA GLU A 65 -1.86 40.62 -9.56
C GLU A 65 -1.95 40.48 -8.03
N GLY A 66 -0.90 39.96 -7.36
CA GLY A 66 -0.96 39.60 -5.94
C GLY A 66 -1.66 38.26 -5.68
N MET A 67 -1.96 37.98 -4.41
CA MET A 67 -2.63 36.73 -4.02
C MET A 67 -4.14 36.79 -4.30
N THR A 68 -4.52 36.64 -5.56
CA THR A 68 -5.91 36.67 -6.03
C THR A 68 -6.55 35.28 -6.06
N ALA A 69 -7.88 35.21 -6.29
CA ALA A 69 -8.58 33.95 -6.53
C ALA A 69 -7.98 33.13 -7.69
N LYS A 70 -7.45 33.80 -8.73
CA LYS A 70 -6.74 33.16 -9.85
C LYS A 70 -5.44 32.50 -9.40
N ALA A 71 -4.66 33.17 -8.55
CA ALA A 71 -3.44 32.60 -7.96
C ALA A 71 -3.77 31.39 -7.05
N GLN A 72 -4.84 31.49 -6.24
CA GLN A 72 -5.31 30.38 -5.41
C GLN A 72 -5.71 29.16 -6.25
N LEU A 73 -6.42 29.35 -7.38
CA LEU A 73 -6.81 28.27 -8.27
C LEU A 73 -5.58 27.60 -8.93
N LYS A 74 -4.62 28.39 -9.39
CA LYS A 74 -3.35 27.88 -9.93
C LYS A 74 -2.56 27.10 -8.89
N SER A 75 -2.49 27.61 -7.65
CA SER A 75 -1.85 26.93 -6.51
C SER A 75 -2.52 25.59 -6.20
N ARG A 76 -3.86 25.55 -6.15
CA ARG A 76 -4.61 24.30 -5.96
C ARG A 76 -4.35 23.29 -7.08
N ARG A 77 -4.37 23.72 -8.34
CA ARG A 77 -4.09 22.85 -9.50
C ARG A 77 -2.69 22.25 -9.42
N LEU A 78 -1.68 23.06 -9.11
CA LEU A 78 -0.30 22.61 -8.92
C LEU A 78 -0.21 21.58 -7.78
N GLY A 79 -0.91 21.81 -6.66
CA GLY A 79 -1.01 20.86 -5.56
C GLY A 79 -1.60 19.51 -5.98
N ILE A 80 -2.72 19.52 -6.72
CA ILE A 80 -3.36 18.29 -7.23
C ILE A 80 -2.41 17.48 -8.10
N ILE A 81 -1.67 18.14 -9.00
CA ILE A 81 -0.72 17.46 -9.90
C ILE A 81 0.44 16.86 -9.08
N ARG A 82 0.99 17.57 -8.09
CA ARG A 82 2.05 17.03 -7.22
C ARG A 82 1.60 15.80 -6.43
N THR A 83 0.38 15.83 -5.90
CA THR A 83 -0.22 14.66 -5.23
C THR A 83 -0.36 13.49 -6.21
N CYS A 84 -0.86 13.75 -7.43
CA CYS A 84 -0.98 12.70 -8.45
C CYS A 84 0.37 12.08 -8.83
N VAL A 85 1.44 12.87 -8.95
CA VAL A 85 2.81 12.38 -9.17
C VAL A 85 3.27 11.48 -8.03
N SER A 86 3.04 11.91 -6.79
CA SER A 86 3.44 11.14 -5.60
C SER A 86 2.68 9.81 -5.52
N ASP A 87 1.37 9.85 -5.76
CA ASP A 87 0.51 8.67 -5.78
C ASP A 87 0.88 7.69 -6.90
N LEU A 88 1.09 8.20 -8.12
CA LEU A 88 1.53 7.38 -9.24
C LEU A 88 2.86 6.72 -8.95
N THR A 89 3.84 7.46 -8.43
CA THR A 89 5.17 6.92 -8.08
C THR A 89 5.03 5.79 -7.06
N ARG A 90 4.26 6.00 -6.00
CA ARG A 90 3.99 4.96 -4.99
C ARG A 90 3.35 3.71 -5.60
N LEU A 91 2.32 3.88 -6.42
CA LEU A 91 1.62 2.76 -7.07
C LEU A 91 2.57 1.97 -7.98
N ARG A 92 3.38 2.67 -8.78
CA ARG A 92 4.36 2.05 -9.68
C ARG A 92 5.44 1.30 -8.93
N LEU A 93 6.07 1.91 -7.92
CA LEU A 93 7.11 1.24 -7.13
C LEU A 93 6.59 0.00 -6.41
N ASN A 94 5.34 0.05 -5.93
CA ASN A 94 4.69 -1.12 -5.34
C ASN A 94 4.50 -2.23 -6.38
N ALA A 95 3.95 -1.90 -7.55
CA ALA A 95 3.79 -2.85 -8.66
C ALA A 95 5.13 -3.46 -9.09
N PHE A 96 6.20 -2.65 -9.22
CA PHE A 96 7.54 -3.15 -9.54
C PHE A 96 8.08 -4.08 -8.47
N THR A 97 7.88 -3.75 -7.20
CA THR A 97 8.34 -4.58 -6.08
C THR A 97 7.64 -5.93 -6.10
N GLN A 98 6.30 -5.93 -6.20
CA GLN A 98 5.51 -7.17 -6.27
C GLN A 98 5.96 -8.02 -7.46
N HIS A 99 6.11 -7.41 -8.63
CA HIS A 99 6.56 -8.10 -9.83
C HIS A 99 7.98 -8.66 -9.68
N ALA A 100 8.92 -7.88 -9.13
CA ALA A 100 10.30 -8.30 -8.93
C ALA A 100 10.40 -9.47 -7.94
N VAL A 101 9.68 -9.40 -6.83
CA VAL A 101 9.68 -10.45 -5.81
C VAL A 101 9.10 -11.74 -6.38
N LEU A 102 7.90 -11.68 -6.97
CA LEU A 102 7.24 -12.88 -7.49
C LEU A 102 8.04 -13.51 -8.64
N SER A 103 8.51 -12.70 -9.60
CA SER A 103 9.32 -13.21 -10.71
C SER A 103 10.62 -13.87 -10.24
N ASN A 104 11.30 -13.35 -9.20
CA ASN A 104 12.52 -13.97 -8.68
C ASN A 104 12.28 -15.18 -7.77
N LEU A 105 11.15 -15.25 -7.08
CA LEU A 105 10.76 -16.45 -6.33
C LEU A 105 10.37 -17.60 -7.27
N LEU A 106 9.77 -17.30 -8.41
CA LEU A 106 9.40 -18.32 -9.41
C LEU A 106 10.58 -18.78 -10.27
N LYS A 107 11.68 -18.02 -10.34
CA LYS A 107 12.94 -18.47 -10.95
C LYS A 107 13.58 -19.57 -10.09
N SER A 108 13.48 -20.81 -10.58
CA SER A 108 14.19 -21.98 -10.03
C SER A 108 15.70 -21.90 -10.34
N PRO A 109 16.59 -22.29 -9.41
CA PRO A 109 18.05 -22.22 -9.61
C PRO A 109 18.60 -23.13 -10.71
N GLN A 110 17.89 -24.20 -11.07
CA GLN A 110 18.35 -25.22 -12.02
C GLN A 110 17.85 -25.01 -13.46
N GLY A 111 17.23 -23.87 -13.78
CA GLY A 111 16.80 -23.59 -15.15
C GLY A 111 15.64 -24.43 -15.67
N ASP A 112 15.05 -25.32 -14.85
CA ASP A 112 13.91 -26.17 -15.25
C ASP A 112 12.53 -25.48 -15.11
N ALA A 113 12.53 -24.20 -14.73
CA ALA A 113 11.33 -23.36 -14.61
C ALA A 113 10.93 -22.68 -15.94
N VAL A 114 11.33 -23.24 -17.09
CA VAL A 114 11.04 -22.68 -18.42
C VAL A 114 9.53 -22.55 -18.66
N ASN A 115 8.68 -23.37 -18.02
CA ASN A 115 7.23 -23.32 -18.22
C ASN A 115 6.44 -22.41 -17.26
N VAL A 116 6.95 -22.06 -16.07
CA VAL A 116 6.23 -21.16 -15.14
C VAL A 116 6.70 -19.72 -15.28
N ALA A 117 7.98 -19.50 -15.58
CA ALA A 117 8.50 -18.18 -15.94
C ALA A 117 7.92 -17.66 -17.26
N ALA A 118 7.50 -18.55 -18.17
CA ALA A 118 6.84 -18.19 -19.43
C ALA A 118 5.46 -17.51 -19.24
N ASN A 119 4.81 -17.70 -18.09
CA ASN A 119 3.54 -17.05 -17.75
C ASN A 119 3.71 -15.71 -17.03
N PHE A 120 4.94 -15.37 -16.61
CA PHE A 120 5.23 -14.03 -16.10
C PHE A 120 5.61 -13.15 -17.29
N GLU A 121 4.79 -12.13 -17.54
CA GLU A 121 4.97 -11.20 -18.66
C GLU A 121 6.36 -10.57 -18.59
N THR A 122 7.16 -10.77 -19.64
CA THR A 122 8.48 -10.14 -19.74
C THR A 122 8.30 -8.64 -19.92
N MET A 123 8.78 -7.85 -18.97
CA MET A 123 8.65 -6.39 -18.98
C MET A 123 9.36 -5.76 -20.18
N ASP A 124 8.65 -4.92 -20.93
CA ASP A 124 9.24 -4.09 -21.99
C ASP A 124 10.00 -2.90 -21.38
N TRP A 125 11.31 -3.04 -21.21
CA TRP A 125 12.14 -2.00 -20.60
C TRP A 125 12.31 -0.75 -21.45
N GLU A 126 12.02 -0.79 -22.75
CA GLU A 126 12.08 0.42 -23.60
C GLU A 126 10.97 1.41 -23.26
N ARG A 127 9.86 0.91 -22.68
CA ARG A 127 8.69 1.70 -22.27
C ARG A 127 8.74 2.19 -20.84
N HIS A 128 9.86 1.98 -20.16
CA HIS A 128 10.04 2.26 -18.75
C HIS A 128 11.21 3.19 -18.51
N ASP A 129 11.20 3.87 -17.36
CA ASP A 129 12.28 4.80 -17.04
C ASP A 129 13.55 4.04 -16.60
N PRO A 130 14.76 4.48 -17.00
CA PRO A 130 16.01 3.85 -16.57
C PRO A 130 16.16 3.76 -15.05
N SER A 131 15.64 4.75 -14.30
CA SER A 131 15.68 4.73 -12.84
C SER A 131 14.73 3.68 -12.24
N GLU A 132 13.56 3.46 -12.84
CA GLU A 132 12.62 2.41 -12.46
C GLU A 132 13.22 1.02 -12.71
N ARG A 133 13.94 0.86 -13.83
CA ARG A 133 14.69 -0.37 -14.13
C ARG A 133 15.79 -0.64 -13.09
N ALA A 134 16.54 0.39 -12.71
CA ALA A 134 17.57 0.26 -11.68
C ALA A 134 16.96 -0.15 -10.33
N TYR A 135 15.83 0.46 -9.95
CA TYR A 135 15.07 0.07 -8.76
C TYR A 135 14.62 -1.40 -8.82
N TYR A 136 14.00 -1.82 -9.92
CA TYR A 136 13.55 -3.20 -10.12
C TYR A 136 14.70 -4.22 -10.00
N SER A 137 15.85 -3.94 -10.63
CA SER A 137 17.03 -4.79 -10.53
C SER A 137 17.55 -4.85 -9.09
N GLY A 138 17.54 -3.72 -8.37
CA GLY A 138 17.93 -3.66 -6.96
C GLY A 138 17.05 -4.53 -6.07
N VAL A 139 15.72 -4.50 -6.25
CA VAL A 139 14.79 -5.38 -5.54
C VAL A 139 15.08 -6.85 -5.86
N GLY A 140 15.38 -7.18 -7.12
CA GLY A 140 15.77 -8.53 -7.52
C GLY A 140 17.00 -9.05 -6.76
N HIS A 141 18.07 -8.25 -6.67
CA HIS A 141 19.26 -8.62 -5.91
C HIS A 141 18.98 -8.79 -4.41
N LEU A 142 18.09 -7.97 -3.83
CA LEU A 142 17.68 -8.13 -2.42
C LEU A 142 16.92 -9.44 -2.19
N VAL A 143 16.06 -9.84 -3.13
CA VAL A 143 15.34 -11.11 -3.07
C VAL A 143 16.32 -12.28 -3.18
N GLU A 144 17.28 -12.22 -4.10
CA GLU A 144 18.32 -13.23 -4.21
C GLU A 144 19.14 -13.32 -2.92
N LYS A 145 19.60 -12.19 -2.38
CA LYS A 145 20.31 -12.15 -1.10
C LYS A 145 19.51 -12.86 0.02
N TYR A 146 18.22 -12.55 0.14
CA TYR A 146 17.33 -13.23 1.09
C TYR A 146 17.24 -14.74 0.85
N LYS A 147 17.08 -15.17 -0.41
CA LYS A 147 17.04 -16.61 -0.77
C LYS A 147 18.31 -17.34 -0.34
N HIS A 148 19.48 -16.70 -0.43
CA HIS A 148 20.75 -17.27 0.02
C HIS A 148 20.85 -17.32 1.54
N GLU A 149 20.55 -16.21 2.24
CA GLU A 149 20.66 -16.12 3.71
C GLU A 149 19.75 -17.13 4.42
N VAL A 150 18.56 -17.35 3.89
CA VAL A 150 17.58 -18.30 4.46
C VAL A 150 17.76 -19.72 3.91
N SER A 151 18.74 -19.94 3.02
CA SER A 151 18.94 -21.22 2.33
C SER A 151 17.64 -21.75 1.73
N TRP A 152 16.90 -20.88 1.04
CA TRP A 152 15.54 -21.13 0.55
C TRP A 152 15.41 -22.42 -0.26
N ASN A 153 16.41 -22.78 -1.06
CA ASN A 153 16.41 -24.03 -1.82
C ASN A 153 16.47 -25.28 -0.92
N ALA A 154 17.23 -25.22 0.19
CA ALA A 154 17.30 -26.31 1.16
C ALA A 154 15.99 -26.44 1.93
N LEU A 155 15.30 -25.32 2.20
CA LEU A 155 13.95 -25.33 2.78
C LEU A 155 12.92 -25.97 1.85
N LEU A 156 12.97 -25.69 0.55
CA LEU A 156 11.99 -26.21 -0.41
C LEU A 156 12.26 -27.65 -0.87
N ARG A 157 13.53 -28.08 -0.96
CA ARG A 157 13.90 -29.40 -1.50
C ARG A 157 14.46 -30.37 -0.45
N GLY A 158 14.55 -29.95 0.81
CA GLY A 158 15.24 -30.67 1.87
C GLY A 158 16.77 -30.56 1.71
N SER A 159 17.49 -30.73 2.81
CA SER A 159 18.96 -30.71 2.87
C SER A 159 19.63 -31.92 2.18
N GLY A 160 18.87 -32.73 1.44
CA GLY A 160 19.33 -33.98 0.82
C GLY A 160 20.06 -33.82 -0.52
N ILE A 161 20.25 -32.59 -1.00
CA ILE A 161 21.16 -32.31 -2.12
C ILE A 161 22.43 -31.78 -1.46
N GLU A 162 23.49 -32.58 -1.49
CA GLU A 162 24.84 -32.18 -1.10
C GLU A 162 25.10 -30.79 -1.65
N ILE A 163 25.20 -29.81 -0.75
CA ILE A 163 25.65 -28.47 -1.07
C ILE A 163 27.04 -28.68 -1.68
N PRO A 164 27.30 -28.35 -2.96
CA PRO A 164 28.66 -28.32 -3.43
C PRO A 164 29.36 -27.28 -2.54
N GLU A 165 30.22 -27.78 -1.66
CA GLU A 165 31.05 -26.97 -0.78
C GLU A 165 31.56 -25.79 -1.60
N SER A 166 31.31 -24.57 -1.08
CA SER A 166 31.91 -23.35 -1.59
C SER A 166 33.36 -23.64 -1.91
N ALA A 167 33.74 -23.46 -3.18
CA ALA A 167 35.06 -23.83 -3.70
C ALA A 167 36.14 -23.53 -2.65
N ASN A 168 36.70 -24.59 -2.08
CA ASN A 168 37.75 -24.49 -1.07
C ASN A 168 38.86 -23.63 -1.66
N ILE A 169 38.98 -22.42 -1.11
CA ILE A 169 40.05 -21.50 -1.40
C ILE A 169 41.33 -22.28 -1.17
N THR A 170 42.12 -22.37 -2.23
CA THR A 170 43.34 -23.16 -2.27
C THR A 170 44.26 -22.78 -1.13
N GLY A 171 44.53 -23.78 -0.29
CA GLY A 171 45.74 -23.84 0.51
C GLY A 171 45.49 -23.75 1.99
N HIS A 172 45.01 -24.84 2.60
CA HIS A 172 45.67 -25.53 3.72
C HIS A 172 45.21 -27.00 3.67
N ALA A 173 46.12 -27.95 3.81
CA ALA A 173 45.77 -29.36 3.83
C ALA A 173 44.90 -29.69 5.06
N PRO A 174 43.89 -30.57 4.94
CA PRO A 174 43.06 -30.96 6.07
C PRO A 174 43.90 -31.62 7.18
N LEU A 175 43.46 -31.45 8.42
CA LEU A 175 44.16 -31.90 9.64
C LEU A 175 44.44 -33.42 9.70
N THR A 176 43.84 -34.19 8.78
CA THR A 176 44.07 -35.62 8.57
C THR A 176 45.46 -35.96 8.02
N GLU A 177 46.18 -35.01 7.41
CA GLU A 177 47.55 -35.27 6.90
C GLU A 177 48.62 -35.25 8.02
N PHE A 178 48.29 -34.72 9.21
CA PHE A 178 49.23 -34.66 10.33
C PHE A 178 49.26 -35.91 11.21
N ILE A 179 48.37 -36.88 10.95
CA ILE A 179 48.39 -38.16 11.66
C ILE A 179 49.34 -39.08 10.89
N LYS A 180 50.61 -39.11 11.32
CA LYS A 180 51.53 -40.18 10.94
C LYS A 180 50.90 -41.50 11.35
N GLN A 181 50.65 -42.32 10.34
CA GLN A 181 50.12 -43.66 10.44
C GLN A 181 51.14 -44.56 11.11
N ASP A 182 51.19 -44.54 12.45
CA ASP A 182 51.82 -45.59 13.25
C ASP A 182 50.99 -45.85 14.51
N GLU A 183 50.70 -47.14 14.69
CA GLU A 183 50.17 -47.80 15.89
C GLU A 183 48.81 -47.33 16.44
N LYS A 184 47.78 -48.03 15.96
CA LYS A 184 46.68 -48.65 16.72
C LYS A 184 46.62 -48.32 18.23
N ILE A 185 46.10 -47.15 18.59
CA ILE A 185 45.58 -46.86 19.92
C ILE A 185 44.11 -46.50 19.77
N SER A 186 43.26 -47.53 19.86
CA SER A 186 41.82 -47.38 20.03
C SER A 186 41.57 -46.86 21.45
N TYR A 187 41.33 -45.56 21.59
CA TYR A 187 40.60 -45.08 22.76
C TYR A 187 39.12 -45.24 22.44
N GLU A 188 38.42 -46.06 23.24
CA GLU A 188 36.97 -46.11 23.22
C GLU A 188 36.44 -44.73 23.62
N THR A 189 35.93 -43.98 22.64
CA THR A 189 35.00 -42.89 22.93
C THR A 189 33.74 -43.54 23.50
N PRO A 190 33.31 -43.21 24.74
CA PRO A 190 32.07 -43.73 25.25
C PRO A 190 30.95 -43.31 24.29
N ASP A 191 30.19 -44.29 23.81
CA ASP A 191 28.98 -44.07 23.03
C ASP A 191 28.09 -43.13 23.84
N ALA A 192 28.03 -41.86 23.43
CA ALA A 192 26.98 -40.97 23.87
C ALA A 192 25.70 -41.43 23.18
N VAL A 193 25.08 -42.48 23.74
CA VAL A 193 23.69 -42.83 23.45
C VAL A 193 22.84 -41.66 23.95
N ARG A 194 22.71 -40.64 23.10
CA ARG A 194 21.59 -39.72 23.18
C ARG A 194 20.40 -40.46 22.59
N THR A 195 19.79 -41.33 23.37
CA THR A 195 18.38 -41.64 23.17
C THR A 195 17.63 -40.35 23.48
N PRO A 196 17.01 -39.68 22.49
CA PRO A 196 16.03 -38.67 22.83
C PRO A 196 14.97 -39.38 23.71
N PRO A 197 14.45 -38.74 24.77
CA PRO A 197 13.33 -39.33 25.48
C PRO A 197 12.24 -39.57 24.44
N SER A 198 11.90 -40.83 24.19
CA SER A 198 10.74 -41.24 23.43
C SER A 198 9.49 -40.99 24.26
N GLY A 199 9.32 -39.74 24.69
CA GLY A 199 8.05 -39.23 25.16
C GLY A 199 7.24 -38.92 23.91
N ASN A 200 6.03 -39.49 23.83
CA ASN A 200 5.06 -39.08 22.85
C ASN A 200 4.92 -37.56 22.95
N TRP A 201 5.17 -36.87 21.83
CA TRP A 201 4.92 -35.45 21.74
C TRP A 201 3.40 -35.27 21.82
N GLU A 202 2.92 -34.84 22.99
CA GLU A 202 1.51 -34.57 23.20
C GLU A 202 1.23 -33.20 22.59
N ASP A 203 0.54 -33.23 21.44
CA ASP A 203 0.21 -32.02 20.69
C ASP A 203 -0.67 -31.11 21.56
N PRO A 204 -0.20 -29.89 21.90
CA PRO A 204 -1.01 -28.94 22.65
C PRO A 204 -2.26 -28.62 21.82
N GLU A 205 -3.44 -28.77 22.41
CA GLU A 205 -4.72 -28.45 21.76
C GLU A 205 -4.82 -26.97 21.31
N ILE A 206 -3.99 -26.11 21.91
CA ILE A 206 -3.93 -24.68 21.64
C ILE A 206 -2.56 -24.40 21.01
N ASP A 207 -2.58 -23.96 19.75
CA ASP A 207 -1.36 -23.58 19.06
C ASP A 207 -0.71 -22.34 19.70
N GLU A 208 0.58 -22.15 19.42
CA GLU A 208 1.34 -21.02 19.98
C GLU A 208 0.74 -19.67 19.53
N GLU A 209 0.08 -19.63 18.38
CA GLU A 209 -0.52 -18.42 17.81
C GLU A 209 -1.74 -17.97 18.62
N ASP A 210 -2.61 -18.90 19.02
CA ASP A 210 -3.79 -18.65 19.84
C ASP A 210 -3.40 -18.29 21.27
N ARG A 211 -2.31 -18.85 21.80
CA ARG A 211 -1.75 -18.42 23.09
C ARG A 211 -1.26 -16.97 23.02
N ILE A 212 -0.59 -16.59 21.94
CA ILE A 212 -0.10 -15.21 21.72
C ILE A 212 -1.29 -14.25 21.55
N ARG A 213 -2.36 -14.63 20.83
CA ARG A 213 -3.58 -13.80 20.69
C ARG A 213 -4.29 -13.54 22.02
N GLN A 214 -4.31 -14.53 22.92
CA GLN A 214 -4.89 -14.36 24.26
C GLN A 214 -4.05 -13.44 25.15
N ILE A 215 -2.72 -13.43 24.96
CA ILE A 215 -1.78 -12.55 25.69
C ILE A 215 -1.81 -11.12 25.12
N ASP A 216 -1.94 -10.97 23.80
CA ASP A 216 -2.04 -9.67 23.11
C ASP A 216 -3.41 -9.00 23.32
N ALA A 217 -4.41 -9.71 23.83
CA ALA A 217 -5.68 -9.16 24.31
C ALA A 217 -5.54 -8.40 25.65
N PHE A 218 -4.37 -7.84 25.96
CA PHE A 218 -4.16 -6.96 27.10
C PHE A 218 -4.90 -5.63 26.85
N PRO A 219 -5.84 -5.22 27.72
CA PRO A 219 -6.76 -4.12 27.45
C PRO A 219 -6.13 -2.73 27.66
N GLY A 220 -4.81 -2.57 27.46
CA GLY A 220 -4.11 -1.38 27.94
C GLY A 220 -2.80 -0.98 27.28
N ARG A 221 -2.44 -1.47 26.09
CA ARG A 221 -1.22 -1.01 25.39
C ARG A 221 -1.49 -0.54 23.96
N ALA A 222 -1.08 0.71 23.72
CA ALA A 222 -1.27 1.46 22.49
C ALA A 222 -0.54 0.84 21.29
N THR A 223 -1.23 0.02 20.52
CA THR A 223 -0.92 -0.24 19.10
C THR A 223 -1.96 0.49 18.26
N GLY A 224 -1.49 1.30 17.30
CA GLY A 224 -2.23 2.20 16.42
C GLY A 224 -3.47 1.64 15.71
N ALA A 225 -4.54 1.41 16.46
CA ALA A 225 -5.89 1.49 15.97
C ALA A 225 -6.18 2.93 15.50
N ALA A 226 -7.13 3.06 14.58
CA ALA A 226 -7.62 4.29 13.96
C ALA A 226 -7.72 5.47 14.94
N PRO A 227 -7.73 6.73 14.43
CA PRO A 227 -7.93 7.89 15.29
C PRO A 227 -9.12 7.61 16.22
N PRO A 228 -9.02 7.92 17.54
CA PRO A 228 -10.20 7.84 18.38
C PRO A 228 -11.29 8.64 17.67
N ALA A 229 -12.49 8.06 17.62
CA ALA A 229 -13.68 8.79 17.25
C ALA A 229 -13.65 10.16 17.97
N PRO A 230 -14.09 11.25 17.30
CA PRO A 230 -14.13 12.57 17.92
C PRO A 230 -14.64 12.45 19.34
N LEU A 231 -13.88 13.04 20.27
CA LEU A 231 -14.19 13.11 21.69
C LEU A 231 -15.70 13.29 21.84
N GLU A 232 -16.35 12.31 22.47
CA GLU A 232 -17.66 12.52 23.06
C GLU A 232 -17.51 13.80 23.91
N GLU A 233 -18.10 14.87 23.39
CA GLU A 233 -18.36 16.07 24.16
C GLU A 233 -19.06 15.65 25.45
N PRO A 234 -18.78 16.33 26.58
CA PRO A 234 -19.32 15.94 27.87
C PRO A 234 -20.84 15.75 27.74
N PRO A 235 -21.45 14.81 28.49
CA PRO A 235 -22.86 14.52 28.36
C PRO A 235 -23.63 15.79 28.72
N ALA A 236 -24.02 16.54 27.69
CA ALA A 236 -25.14 17.43 27.74
C ALA A 236 -26.34 16.48 27.81
N GLU A 237 -26.70 16.18 29.05
CA GLU A 237 -28.06 16.23 29.56
C GLU A 237 -29.12 16.18 28.45
N ASP A 238 -29.83 15.04 28.39
CA ASP A 238 -31.28 14.97 28.19
C ASP A 238 -31.81 15.73 26.96
N GLU A 239 -32.29 15.06 25.92
CA GLU A 239 -33.61 14.44 25.91
C GLU A 239 -33.83 13.90 24.48
N SER A 240 -34.59 12.80 24.35
CA SER A 240 -35.16 12.21 23.12
C SER A 240 -34.72 12.83 21.79
N GLY A 241 -34.17 12.03 20.86
CA GLY A 241 -33.72 12.45 19.52
C GLY A 241 -34.82 12.99 18.56
N LEU A 242 -35.81 13.69 19.10
CA LEU A 242 -36.89 14.43 18.49
C LEU A 242 -36.43 15.89 18.27
N ARG A 243 -36.64 16.39 17.05
CA ARG A 243 -36.43 17.78 16.65
C ARG A 243 -37.77 18.43 16.42
N ARG A 244 -37.93 19.63 16.97
CA ARG A 244 -39.12 20.46 16.77
C ARG A 244 -39.01 21.21 15.45
N ILE A 245 -39.95 20.98 14.54
CA ILE A 245 -39.97 21.59 13.21
C ILE A 245 -41.28 22.34 12.99
N LEU A 246 -41.19 23.48 12.29
CA LEU A 246 -42.36 24.22 11.81
C LEU A 246 -42.64 23.81 10.36
N ILE A 247 -43.85 23.34 10.09
CA ILE A 247 -44.26 22.90 8.76
C ILE A 247 -44.63 24.12 7.90
N LEU A 248 -43.99 24.25 6.75
CA LEU A 248 -44.18 25.37 5.82
C LEU A 248 -45.23 25.07 4.74
N LYS A 249 -45.51 23.80 4.47
CA LYS A 249 -46.41 23.35 3.41
C LYS A 249 -47.21 22.14 3.85
N ASP A 250 -48.47 22.06 3.44
CA ASP A 250 -49.34 20.91 3.70
C ASP A 250 -48.76 19.65 3.03
N LEU A 251 -48.69 18.56 3.79
CA LEU A 251 -48.37 17.24 3.28
C LEU A 251 -49.66 16.42 3.19
N SER A 252 -50.04 16.02 1.97
CA SER A 252 -51.24 15.21 1.71
C SER A 252 -51.10 13.77 2.19
N ASP A 253 -49.87 13.29 2.30
CA ASP A 253 -49.55 11.89 2.58
C ASP A 253 -49.10 11.77 4.03
N PRO A 254 -49.74 10.90 4.85
CA PRO A 254 -49.34 10.71 6.24
C PRO A 254 -47.92 10.13 6.32
N ILE A 255 -47.10 10.68 7.21
CA ILE A 255 -45.75 10.17 7.49
C ILE A 255 -45.85 9.10 8.58
N ILE A 256 -45.27 7.93 8.31
CA ILE A 256 -45.18 6.83 9.27
C ILE A 256 -43.93 7.05 10.13
N THR A 257 -44.11 7.17 11.44
CA THR A 257 -43.01 7.27 12.41
C THR A 257 -42.40 5.89 12.71
N GLU A 258 -41.26 5.87 13.41
CA GLU A 258 -40.59 4.63 13.83
C GLU A 258 -41.48 3.75 14.75
N ASP A 259 -42.43 4.34 15.46
CA ASP A 259 -43.44 3.65 16.27
C ASP A 259 -44.65 3.14 15.44
N GLY A 260 -44.62 3.32 14.11
CA GLY A 260 -45.66 2.88 13.18
C GLY A 260 -46.92 3.75 13.19
N SER A 261 -46.87 4.94 13.78
CA SER A 261 -48.00 5.88 13.81
C SER A 261 -47.98 6.80 12.61
N GLU A 262 -49.15 7.04 12.02
CA GLU A 262 -49.33 7.94 10.87
C GLU A 262 -49.60 9.38 11.35
N ILE A 263 -48.72 10.32 11.00
CA ILE A 263 -48.85 11.75 11.33
C ILE A 263 -49.18 12.52 10.05
N VAL A 264 -50.26 13.31 10.10
CA VAL A 264 -50.64 14.24 9.02
C VAL A 264 -50.15 15.64 9.42
N LEU A 265 -49.34 16.26 8.56
CA LEU A 265 -48.69 17.53 8.84
C LEU A 265 -49.31 18.65 7.99
N THR A 266 -49.87 19.67 8.65
CA THR A 266 -50.44 20.85 7.98
C THR A 266 -49.56 22.09 8.15
N ALA A 267 -49.62 22.99 7.19
CA ALA A 267 -48.81 24.20 7.15
C ALA A 267 -49.13 25.12 8.34
N GLY A 268 -48.10 25.46 9.10
CA GLY A 268 -48.20 26.25 10.33
C GLY A 268 -48.13 25.42 11.61
N ASP A 269 -48.17 24.09 11.52
CA ASP A 269 -48.04 23.22 12.68
C ASP A 269 -46.59 23.13 13.17
N VAL A 270 -46.42 23.01 14.49
CA VAL A 270 -45.13 22.77 15.12
C VAL A 270 -45.14 21.36 15.69
N GLU A 271 -44.44 20.45 15.02
CA GLU A 271 -44.41 19.02 15.36
C GLU A 271 -43.03 18.60 15.88
N SER A 272 -42.99 17.64 16.79
CA SER A 272 -41.75 17.07 17.32
C SER A 272 -41.50 15.70 16.69
N CYS A 273 -40.60 15.63 15.71
CA CYS A 273 -40.33 14.42 14.94
C CYS A 273 -38.92 13.90 15.19
N ALA A 274 -38.68 12.60 15.02
CA ALA A 274 -37.33 12.03 15.10
C ALA A 274 -36.38 12.73 14.12
N ALA A 275 -35.12 12.91 14.53
CA ALA A 275 -34.08 13.59 13.76
C ALA A 275 -34.01 13.19 12.26
N PRO A 276 -34.07 11.89 11.86
CA PRO A 276 -34.01 11.55 10.43
C PRO A 276 -35.21 12.06 9.63
N ILE A 277 -36.41 12.07 10.21
CA ILE A 277 -37.63 12.56 9.56
C ILE A 277 -37.58 14.08 9.45
N ALA A 278 -37.20 14.75 10.55
CA ALA A 278 -37.06 16.20 10.59
C ALA A 278 -36.03 16.73 9.58
N ASP A 279 -34.84 16.11 9.51
CA ASP A 279 -33.78 16.51 8.59
C ASP A 279 -34.19 16.29 7.13
N THR A 280 -34.96 15.22 6.83
CA THR A 280 -35.50 14.97 5.50
C THR A 280 -36.53 16.02 5.08
N LEU A 281 -37.42 16.43 5.99
CA LEU A 281 -38.44 17.46 5.74
C LEU A 281 -37.82 18.87 5.57
N ILE A 282 -36.77 19.16 6.32
CA ILE A 282 -35.99 20.41 6.17
C ILE A 282 -35.24 20.40 4.83
N ALA A 283 -34.55 19.30 4.49
CA ALA A 283 -33.81 19.17 3.24
C ALA A 283 -34.72 19.24 2.00
N ALA A 284 -35.93 18.70 2.09
CA ALA A 284 -36.94 18.76 1.03
C ALA A 284 -37.68 20.11 0.98
N GLY A 285 -37.42 21.03 1.92
CA GLY A 285 -38.02 22.37 1.95
C GLY A 285 -39.50 22.38 2.31
N PHE A 286 -39.94 21.39 3.11
CA PHE A 286 -41.29 21.31 3.67
C PHE A 286 -41.37 21.84 5.11
N ALA A 287 -40.24 21.92 5.83
CA ALA A 287 -40.20 22.39 7.21
C ALA A 287 -38.93 23.21 7.54
N GLU A 288 -38.98 23.98 8.63
CA GLU A 288 -37.83 24.76 9.16
C GLU A 288 -37.58 24.37 10.63
N PRO A 289 -36.32 24.37 11.13
CA PRO A 289 -36.06 24.16 12.55
C PRO A 289 -36.73 25.23 13.41
N ALA A 290 -37.60 24.79 14.32
CA ALA A 290 -38.22 25.67 15.30
C ALA A 290 -37.35 25.70 16.59
N PRO A 291 -37.23 26.86 17.26
CA PRO A 291 -36.56 26.90 18.55
C PRO A 291 -37.32 26.05 19.59
N LEU A 292 -36.55 25.45 20.52
CA LEU A 292 -37.07 24.65 21.62
C LEU A 292 -38.06 25.45 22.48
#